data_AF-A0A1M5XC81-F1
#
_entry.id   AF-A0A1M5XC81-F1
#
_cell.length_a   1.000
_cell.length_b   1.000
_cell.length_c   1.000
_cell.angle_alpha   90.00
_cell.angle_beta   90.00
_cell.angle_gamma   90.00
#
_symmetry.space_group_name_H-M   'P 1'
#
loop_
_entity.id
_entity.type
_entity.pdbx_description
1 polymer ?
#
loop_
_entity_poly.entity_id
_entity_poly.type
_entity_poly.pdbx_seq_one_letter_code
_entity_poly.pdbx_strand_id
1 'polypeptide(L)' 'MKTMDVSVLYYDIDSLVMEKAVLKDLTMGPSGRVVIPREFREGKSIIAVLSGNVKVLNLVGERAEQWADERQLGN' A
#
# COMPACT_ATOMS: atom_id res chain seq x y z
N MET A 1 -17.79 15.70 7.38
CA MET A 1 -16.99 14.45 7.45
C MET A 1 -15.70 14.69 6.70
N LYS A 2 -14.56 14.21 7.21
CA LYS A 2 -13.26 14.39 6.54
C LYS A 2 -13.03 13.19 5.62
N THR A 3 -12.85 13.46 4.33
CA THR A 3 -12.39 12.48 3.35
C THR A 3 -10.86 12.49 3.29
N MET A 4 -10.26 11.34 3.01
CA MET A 4 -8.83 11.26 2.75
C MET A 4 -8.49 10.12 1.80
N ASP A 5 -7.39 10.32 1.08
CA ASP A 5 -6.75 9.25 0.31
C ASP A 5 -5.94 8.38 1.27
N VAL A 6 -5.86 7.10 0.97
CA VAL A 6 -5.01 6.15 1.68
C VAL A 6 -4.28 5.24 0.73
N SER A 7 -3.09 4.82 1.12
CA SER A 7 -2.38 3.74 0.46
C SER A 7 -2.59 2.46 1.24
N VAL A 8 -2.94 1.38 0.55
CA VAL A 8 -3.19 0.08 1.15
C VAL A 8 -2.17 -0.91 0.60
N LEU A 9 -1.45 -1.57 1.50
CA LEU A 9 -0.62 -2.71 1.19
C LEU A 9 -1.41 -3.99 1.45
N TYR A 10 -1.43 -4.92 0.49
CA TYR A 10 -2.19 -6.15 0.59
C TYR A 10 -1.52 -7.31 -0.17
N TYR A 11 -1.92 -8.53 0.15
CA TYR A 11 -1.76 -9.68 -0.74
C TYR A 11 -3.11 -9.99 -1.38
N ASP A 12 -3.11 -10.26 -2.67
CA ASP A 12 -4.27 -10.84 -3.36
C ASP A 12 -4.30 -12.35 -3.17
N ILE A 13 -5.48 -12.97 -3.18
CA ILE A 13 -5.63 -14.42 -3.00
C ILE A 13 -4.90 -15.21 -4.08
N ASP A 14 -4.76 -14.62 -5.27
CA ASP A 14 -4.12 -15.23 -6.42
C ASP A 14 -2.62 -14.88 -6.52
N SER A 15 -2.06 -14.12 -5.57
CA SER A 15 -0.70 -13.58 -5.62
C SER A 15 0.07 -13.74 -4.31
N LEU A 16 1.32 -14.19 -4.40
CA LEU A 16 2.27 -14.18 -3.29
C LEU A 16 3.14 -12.91 -3.25
N VAL A 17 2.87 -11.96 -4.15
CA VAL A 17 3.58 -10.69 -4.23
C VAL A 17 2.78 -9.63 -3.49
N MET A 18 3.47 -8.85 -2.65
CA MET A 18 2.82 -7.76 -1.95
C MET A 18 2.51 -6.64 -2.94
N GLU A 19 1.29 -6.16 -2.92
CA GLU A 19 0.80 -5.12 -3.80
C GLU A 19 0.42 -3.85 -3.03
N LYS A 20 0.36 -2.74 -3.76
CA LYS A 20 -0.07 -1.43 -3.26
C LYS A 20 -1.23 -0.90 -4.10
N ALA A 21 -2.29 -0.45 -3.45
CA ALA A 21 -3.32 0.38 -4.07
C ALA A 21 -3.42 1.74 -3.38
N VAL A 22 -3.89 2.76 -4.11
CA VAL A 22 -4.32 4.04 -3.53
C VAL A 22 -5.84 4.11 -3.63
N LEU A 23 -6.50 4.21 -2.48
CA LEU A 23 -7.95 4.42 -2.40
C LEU A 23 -8.20 5.89 -2.09
N LYS A 24 -9.09 6.50 -2.85
CA LYS A 24 -9.40 7.93 -2.76
C LYS A 24 -10.72 8.16 -2.07
N ASP A 25 -10.87 9.37 -1.54
CA ASP A 25 -12.15 9.88 -1.02
C ASP A 25 -12.78 8.99 0.08
N LEU A 26 -11.96 8.29 0.86
CA LEU A 26 -12.46 7.44 1.92
C LEU A 26 -12.92 8.27 3.12
N THR A 27 -14.05 7.89 3.71
CA THR A 27 -14.54 8.52 4.93
C THR A 27 -13.79 7.98 6.14
N MET A 28 -13.23 8.89 6.93
CA MET A 28 -12.62 8.55 8.21
C MET A 28 -13.66 8.54 9.31
N GLY A 29 -13.74 7.43 10.05
CA GLY A 29 -14.61 7.30 11.20
C GLY A 29 -14.11 8.12 12.41
N PRO A 30 -14.93 8.26 13.47
CA PRO A 30 -14.59 9.04 14.66
C PRO A 30 -13.33 8.58 15.39
N SER A 31 -12.95 7.31 15.21
CA SER A 31 -11.75 6.70 15.81
C SER A 31 -10.46 6.94 15.02
N GLY A 32 -10.52 7.72 13.93
CA GLY A 32 -9.38 7.94 13.02
C GLY A 32 -9.13 6.77 12.07
N ARG A 33 -9.95 5.72 12.10
CA ARG A 33 -9.87 4.58 11.16
C ARG A 33 -10.66 4.89 9.89
N VAL A 34 -10.06 4.62 8.74
CA VAL A 34 -10.77 4.63 7.45
C VAL A 34 -11.57 3.35 7.28
N VAL A 35 -12.73 3.49 6.65
CA VAL A 35 -13.54 2.35 6.24
C VAL A 35 -13.12 1.96 4.83
N ILE A 36 -12.49 0.80 4.69
CA ILE A 36 -12.14 0.25 3.37
C ILE A 36 -13.37 -0.45 2.78
N PRO A 37 -13.75 -0.13 1.53
CA PRO A 37 -14.89 -0.76 0.86
C PRO A 37 -14.76 -2.29 0.84
N ARG A 38 -15.89 -3.00 0.93
CA ARG A 38 -15.90 -4.47 1.02
C ARG A 38 -15.38 -5.08 -0.29
N GLU A 39 -15.82 -4.54 -1.40
CA GLU A 39 -15.41 -4.88 -2.76
C GLU A 39 -13.89 -4.81 -2.95
N PHE A 40 -13.21 -3.91 -2.24
CA PHE A 40 -11.76 -3.86 -2.26
C PHE A 40 -11.15 -4.98 -1.41
N ARG A 41 -11.66 -5.21 -0.19
CA ARG A 41 -11.11 -6.19 0.77
C ARG A 41 -11.36 -7.64 0.39
N GLU A 42 -12.37 -7.92 -0.42
CA GLU A 42 -12.70 -9.28 -0.83
C GLU A 42 -11.54 -9.89 -1.63
N GLY A 43 -11.14 -11.11 -1.25
CA GLY A 43 -9.96 -11.78 -1.80
C GLY A 43 -8.62 -11.15 -1.42
N LYS A 44 -8.57 -10.11 -0.57
CA LYS A 44 -7.33 -9.42 -0.19
C LYS A 44 -7.02 -9.52 1.29
N SER A 45 -5.80 -9.94 1.62
CA SER A 45 -5.26 -9.82 2.97
C SER A 45 -4.63 -8.46 3.16
N ILE A 46 -5.31 -7.56 3.87
CA ILE A 46 -4.83 -6.20 4.13
C ILE A 46 -3.70 -6.23 5.16
N ILE A 47 -2.53 -5.71 4.78
CA ILE A 47 -1.32 -5.68 5.61
C ILE A 47 -1.16 -4.34 6.32
N ALA A 48 -1.29 -3.24 5.58
CA ALA A 48 -1.14 -1.90 6.13
C ALA A 48 -2.03 -0.91 5.40
N VAL A 49 -2.46 0.12 6.14
CA VAL A 49 -3.24 1.25 5.62
C VAL A 49 -2.54 2.52 6.06
N LEU A 50 -2.06 3.30 5.10
CA LEU A 50 -1.28 4.51 5.33
C LEU A 50 -2.05 5.73 4.85
N SER A 51 -1.95 6.83 5.59
CA SER A 51 -2.58 8.10 5.21
C SER A 51 -1.90 8.69 3.96
N GLY A 52 -2.71 9.12 2.99
CA GLY A 52 -2.28 9.73 1.74
C GLY A 52 -1.72 8.75 0.71
N ASN A 53 -1.18 9.30 -0.37
CA ASN A 53 -0.44 8.54 -1.37
C ASN A 53 1.03 8.44 -0.98
N VAL A 54 1.43 7.30 -0.40
CA VAL A 54 2.81 7.08 0.04
C VAL A 54 3.64 6.49 -1.09
N LYS A 55 4.85 7.00 -1.28
CA LYS A 55 5.83 6.33 -2.13
C LYS A 55 6.44 5.16 -1.34
N VAL A 56 6.18 3.95 -1.79
CA VAL A 56 6.84 2.76 -1.24
C VAL A 56 8.18 2.63 -1.93
N LEU A 57 9.26 2.58 -1.13
CA LEU A 57 10.62 2.46 -1.66
C LEU A 57 11.02 1.00 -1.87
N ASN A 58 10.48 0.11 -1.04
CA ASN A 58 10.71 -1.31 -1.13
C ASN A 58 9.56 -2.10 -0.50
N LEU A 59 9.34 -3.33 -0.98
CA LEU A 59 8.36 -4.27 -0.42
C LEU A 59 9.03 -5.55 0.07
N VAL A 60 8.41 -6.21 1.05
CA VAL A 60 8.86 -7.53 1.48
C VAL A 60 8.67 -8.51 0.32
N GLY A 61 9.69 -9.31 0.04
CA GLY A 61 9.70 -10.25 -1.09
C GLY A 61 10.18 -9.63 -2.41
N GLU A 62 10.41 -8.32 -2.47
CA GLU A 62 11.09 -7.68 -3.59
C GLU A 62 12.58 -8.09 -3.62
N ARG A 63 13.07 -8.52 -4.77
CA ARG A 63 14.47 -8.93 -4.92
C ARG A 63 15.38 -7.70 -4.92
N ALA A 64 16.40 -7.71 -4.07
CA ALA A 64 17.43 -6.67 -3.98
C ALA A 64 18.36 -6.59 -5.22
N GLU A 65 18.17 -7.43 -6.25
CA GLU A 65 18.96 -7.43 -7.48
C GLU A 65 18.90 -6.08 -8.22
N GLN A 66 17.84 -5.29 -8.01
CA GLN A 66 17.69 -3.95 -8.61
C GLN A 66 18.43 -2.84 -7.85
N TRP A 67 19.03 -3.11 -6.68
CA TRP A 67 19.81 -2.12 -5.92
C TRP A 67 21.30 -2.12 -6.30
N ALA A 68 21.72 -2.97 -7.24
CA ALA A 68 23.11 -3.07 -7.68
C ALA A 68 23.56 -1.89 -8.56
N ASP A 69 22.64 -1.17 -9.22
CA ASP A 69 22.96 -0.06 -10.11
C ASP A 69 23.23 1.27 -9.36
N GLU A 70 22.68 1.48 -8.17
CA GLU A 70 22.85 2.75 -7.44
C GLU A 70 24.22 2.89 -6.75
N ARG A 71 24.95 1.78 -6.54
CA ARG A 71 26.31 1.83 -5.97
C ARG A 71 27.38 2.35 -6.95
N GLN A 72 27.02 2.61 -8.21
CA GLN A 72 27.93 3.21 -9.21
C GLN A 72 27.76 4.72 -9.40
N LEU A 73 26.82 5.37 -8.70
CA LEU A 73 26.59 6.83 -8.80
C LEU A 73 27.28 7.65 -7.70
N GLY A 74 28.29 7.07 -7.04
CA GLY A 74 29.22 7.82 -6.19
C GLY A 74 30.42 8.32 -7.00
N ASN A 75 30.25 9.46 -7.68
CA ASN A 75 31.34 10.35 -8.07
C ASN A 75 30.97 11.79 -7.67
#